data_AF-A0A1D2QCK5-F1
#
_entry.id   AF-A0A1D2QCK5-F1
#
_cell.length_a   1.000
_cell.length_b   1.000
_cell.length_c   1.000
_cell.angle_alpha   90.00
_cell.angle_beta   90.00
_cell.angle_gamma   90.00
#
_symmetry.space_group_name_H-M   'P 1'
#
loop_
_entity.id
_entity.type
_entity.pdbx_description
1 polymer ?
#
loop_
_entity_poly.entity_id
_entity_poly.type
_entity_poly.pdbx_seq_one_letter_code
_entity_poly.pdbx_strand_id
1 'polypeptide(L)' 'MSANDDRGAANGQDDPAANAGDLGELIPESLLPVWRRIETIQAFRKTYGDRYTGVLEVLTALALTAGYLYWLFLYLTA' A
#
# COMPACT_ATOMS: atom_id res chain seq x y z
N MET A 1 23.41 -30.65 24.80
CA MET A 1 24.06 -29.80 23.78
C MET A 1 23.70 -30.33 22.40
N SER A 2 22.82 -29.63 21.69
CA SER A 2 22.82 -29.60 20.23
C SER A 2 22.39 -28.19 19.86
N ALA A 3 23.36 -27.40 19.43
CA ALA A 3 23.23 -26.02 19.00
C ALA A 3 23.44 -26.00 17.48
N ASN A 4 22.68 -25.16 16.80
CA ASN A 4 22.51 -25.03 15.35
C ASN A 4 21.46 -25.95 14.72
N ASP A 5 20.22 -25.48 14.72
CA ASP A 5 19.37 -25.47 13.52
C ASP A 5 18.35 -24.34 13.70
N ASP A 6 18.64 -23.21 13.05
CA ASP A 6 17.70 -22.20 12.52
C ASP A 6 18.46 -20.88 12.31
N ARG A 7 19.40 -20.93 11.35
CA ARG A 7 19.84 -19.75 10.63
C ARG A 7 18.88 -19.54 9.47
N GLY A 8 17.81 -18.81 9.70
CA GLY A 8 16.83 -18.39 8.69
C GLY A 8 15.52 -18.01 9.39
N ALA A 9 15.05 -16.78 9.43
CA ALA A 9 15.32 -15.64 8.58
C ALA A 9 15.38 -14.38 9.46
N ALA A 10 16.44 -13.60 9.26
CA ALA A 10 16.28 -12.16 9.30
C ALA A 10 15.23 -11.81 8.24
N ASN A 11 13.97 -11.77 8.66
CA ASN A 11 12.95 -11.03 7.94
C ASN A 11 12.24 -10.15 8.96
N GLY A 12 13.03 -9.27 9.56
CA GLY A 12 12.54 -7.93 9.84
C GLY A 12 12.17 -7.33 8.50
N GLN A 13 10.99 -7.73 8.00
CA GLN A 13 10.26 -6.93 7.05
C GLN A 13 9.86 -5.71 7.86
N ASP A 14 10.80 -4.78 7.98
CA ASP A 14 10.55 -3.44 8.46
C ASP A 14 9.57 -2.88 7.44
N ASP A 15 8.28 -3.09 7.67
CA ASP A 15 7.24 -2.50 6.84
C ASP A 15 7.57 -1.02 6.78
N PRO A 16 7.92 -0.46 5.60
CA PRO A 16 8.23 0.96 5.51
C PRO A 16 6.99 1.80 5.89
N ALA A 17 5.81 1.18 5.96
CA ALA A 17 4.58 1.72 6.49
C ALA A 17 4.50 1.75 8.03
N ALA A 18 5.14 0.80 8.73
CA ALA A 18 5.14 0.74 10.20
C ALA A 18 6.11 1.75 10.82
N ASN A 19 7.22 2.04 10.13
CA ASN A 19 8.28 2.94 10.62
C ASN A 19 8.09 4.41 10.19
N ALA A 20 7.15 4.70 9.29
CA ALA A 20 6.97 6.06 8.74
C ALA A 20 6.32 7.05 9.74
N GLY A 21 5.65 6.56 10.78
CA GLY A 21 5.04 7.37 11.83
C GLY A 21 5.97 7.75 12.99
N ASP A 22 7.15 7.12 13.07
CA ASP A 22 8.12 7.27 14.18
C ASP A 22 9.36 8.10 13.78
N LEU A 23 9.28 8.82 12.66
CA LEU A 23 10.35 9.69 12.18
C LEU A 23 10.33 11.09 12.82
N GLY A 24 9.39 11.36 13.73
CA GLY A 24 9.31 12.63 14.46
C GLY A 24 10.53 12.91 15.34
N GLU A 25 11.24 11.87 15.79
CA GLU A 25 12.41 11.97 16.68
C GLU A 25 13.73 12.22 15.92
N LEU A 26 13.78 11.94 14.62
CA LEU A 26 14.99 12.04 13.79
C LEU A 26 15.08 13.30 12.93
N ILE A 27 14.08 14.19 13.00
CA ILE A 27 13.99 15.32 12.07
C ILE A 27 14.49 16.60 12.74
N PRO A 28 15.57 17.20 12.22
CA PRO A 28 16.08 18.46 12.76
C PRO A 28 15.03 19.57 12.61
N GLU A 29 14.94 20.47 13.59
CA GLU A 29 13.87 21.48 13.70
C GLU A 29 13.64 22.31 12.42
N SER A 30 14.68 22.49 11.61
CA SER A 30 14.62 23.16 10.30
C SER A 30 13.72 22.48 9.25
N LEU A 31 13.53 21.16 9.35
CA LEU A 31 12.76 20.36 8.39
C LEU A 31 11.33 20.05 8.88
N LEU A 32 11.01 20.37 10.13
CA LEU A 32 9.65 20.29 10.70
C LEU A 32 8.54 20.90 9.80
N PRO A 33 8.72 22.09 9.17
CA PRO A 33 7.66 22.64 8.32
C PRO A 33 7.39 21.81 7.07
N VAL A 34 8.42 21.16 6.52
CA VAL A 34 8.27 20.25 5.36
C VAL A 34 7.73 18.89 5.83
N TRP A 35 8.19 18.41 6.97
CA TRP A 35 7.75 17.15 7.56
C TRP A 35 6.25 17.13 7.88
N ARG A 36 5.72 18.22 8.45
CA ARG A 36 4.28 18.38 8.72
C ARG A 36 3.39 18.15 7.49
N ARG A 37 3.86 18.53 6.29
CA ARG A 37 3.13 18.28 5.05
C ARG A 37 3.15 16.81 4.65
N ILE A 38 4.29 16.14 4.82
CA ILE A 38 4.44 14.71 4.51
C ILE A 38 3.59 13.87 5.48
N GLU A 39 3.59 14.22 6.76
CA GLU A 39 2.77 13.59 7.79
C GLU A 39 1.27 13.75 7.49
N THR A 40 0.84 14.94 7.03
CA THR A 40 -0.54 15.16 6.60
C THR A 40 -0.94 14.25 5.43
N ILE A 41 -0.05 14.06 4.45
CA ILE A 41 -0.29 13.18 3.30
C ILE A 41 -0.30 11.71 3.73
N GLN A 42 0.56 11.31 4.67
CA GLN A 42 0.55 9.96 5.22
C GLN A 42 -0.70 9.70 6.08
N ALA A 43 -1.11 10.64 6.93
CA ALA A 43 -2.33 10.57 7.72
C ALA A 43 -3.58 10.50 6.83
N PHE A 44 -3.59 11.27 5.73
CA PHE A 44 -4.64 11.21 4.72
C PHE A 44 -4.70 9.83 4.06
N ARG A 45 -3.55 9.25 3.68
CA ARG A 45 -3.48 7.88 3.15
C ARG A 45 -3.94 6.83 4.17
N LYS A 46 -3.52 6.96 5.42
CA LYS A 46 -3.92 6.04 6.50
C LYS A 46 -5.43 6.09 6.79
N THR A 47 -6.06 7.24 6.59
CA THR A 47 -7.48 7.45 6.92
C THR A 47 -8.41 7.17 5.74
N TYR A 48 -8.00 7.52 4.52
CA TYR A 48 -8.86 7.50 3.33
C TYR A 48 -8.34 6.59 2.22
N GLY A 49 -7.06 6.19 2.26
CA GLY A 49 -6.42 5.38 1.23
C GLY A 49 -7.13 4.07 0.95
N ASP A 50 -7.51 3.32 2.00
CA ASP A 50 -8.20 2.04 1.84
C ASP A 50 -9.56 2.18 1.18
N ARG A 51 -10.33 3.21 1.55
CA ARG A 51 -11.67 3.42 0.98
C ARG A 51 -11.61 3.87 -0.47
N TYR A 52 -10.73 4.81 -0.82
CA TYR A 52 -10.60 5.27 -2.21
C TYR A 52 -10.01 4.18 -3.12
N THR A 53 -8.99 3.46 -2.64
CA THR A 53 -8.38 2.36 -3.39
C THR A 53 -9.37 1.23 -3.58
N GLY A 54 -10.13 0.87 -2.54
CA GLY A 54 -11.18 -0.15 -2.66
C GLY A 54 -12.30 0.23 -3.64
N VAL A 55 -12.72 1.50 -3.67
CA VAL A 55 -13.70 1.96 -4.68
C VAL A 55 -13.13 1.87 -6.09
N LEU A 56 -11.89 2.31 -6.30
CA LEU A 56 -11.22 2.22 -7.61
C LEU A 56 -10.99 0.78 -8.04
N GLU A 57 -10.65 -0.10 -7.11
CA GLU A 57 -10.49 -1.53 -7.35
C GLU A 57 -11.81 -2.15 -7.83
N VAL A 58 -12.93 -1.87 -7.14
CA VAL A 58 -14.26 -2.34 -7.55
C VAL A 58 -14.63 -1.80 -8.94
N LEU A 59 -14.43 -0.51 -9.19
CA LEU A 59 -14.72 0.08 -10.50
C LEU A 59 -13.88 -0.55 -11.62
N THR A 60 -12.60 -0.79 -11.36
CA THR A 60 -11.69 -1.42 -12.32
C THR A 60 -12.08 -2.87 -12.57
N ALA A 61 -12.40 -3.62 -11.51
CA ALA A 61 -12.87 -5.01 -11.62
C ALA A 61 -14.16 -5.10 -12.44
N LEU A 62 -15.10 -4.17 -12.24
CA LEU A 62 -16.33 -4.09 -13.03
C LEU A 62 -16.05 -3.78 -14.50
N ALA A 63 -15.18 -2.80 -14.78
CA ALA A 63 -14.81 -2.43 -16.14
C ALA A 63 -14.14 -3.60 -16.89
N LEU A 64 -13.21 -4.30 -16.24
CA LEU A 64 -12.55 -5.48 -16.80
C LEU A 64 -13.53 -6.62 -17.05
N THR A 65 -14.41 -6.89 -16.08
CA THR A 65 -15.42 -7.95 -16.21
C THR A 65 -16.37 -7.65 -17.37
N ALA A 66 -16.89 -6.43 -17.45
CA ALA A 66 -17.80 -6.02 -18.52
C ALA A 66 -17.11 -6.08 -19.89
N GLY A 67 -15.87 -5.59 -19.99
CA GLY A 67 -15.08 -5.65 -21.23
C GLY A 67 -14.80 -7.09 -21.67
N TYR A 68 -14.47 -7.98 -20.74
CA TYR A 68 -14.24 -9.39 -21.03
C TYR A 68 -15.51 -10.10 -21.51
N LEU A 69 -16.64 -9.88 -20.83
CA LEU A 69 -17.93 -10.47 -21.23
C LEU A 69 -18.37 -9.97 -22.60
N TYR A 70 -18.17 -8.68 -22.89
CA TYR A 70 -18.47 -8.11 -24.19
C TYR A 70 -17.58 -8.71 -25.29
N TRP A 71 -16.27 -8.81 -25.04
CA TRP A 71 -15.34 -9.46 -25.97
C TRP A 71 -15.71 -10.92 -26.22
N LEU A 72 -16.04 -11.68 -25.16
CA LEU A 72 -16.46 -13.07 -25.26
C LEU A 72 -17.76 -13.21 -26.07
N PHE A 73 -18.72 -12.31 -25.85
CA PHE A 73 -19.96 -12.27 -26.63
C PHE A 73 -19.66 -12.03 -28.12
N LEU A 74 -18.80 -11.07 -28.45
CA LEU A 74 -18.38 -10.84 -29.84
C LEU A 74 -17.67 -12.07 -30.41
N TYR A 75 -16.73 -12.67 -29.68
CA TYR A 75 -16.01 -13.86 -30.13
C TYR A 75 -16.93 -15.05 -30.44
N LEU A 76 -18.03 -15.21 -29.71
CA LEU A 76 -18.99 -16.30 -29.92
C LEU A 76 -20.05 -15.98 -30.99
N THR A 77 -20.26 -14.70 -31.31
CA THR A 77 -21.31 -14.25 -32.24
C THR A 77 -20.76 -13.74 -33.58
N ALA A 78 -19.45 -13.49 -33.67
CA ALA A 78 -18.70 -13.14 -34.87
C ALA A 78 -18.16 -14.39 -35.57
#